data_AF-B8D1N0-F1
#
_entry.id   AF-B8D1N0-F1
#
_cell.length_a   1.000
_cell.length_b   1.000
_cell.length_c   1.000
_cell.angle_alpha   90.00
_cell.angle_beta   90.00
_cell.angle_gamma   90.00
#
_symmetry.space_group_name_H-M   'P 1'
#
loop_
_entity.id
_entity.type
_entity.pdbx_description
1 polymer ?
#
loop_
_entity_poly.entity_id
_entity_poly.type
_entity_poly.pdbx_seq_one_letter_code
_entity_poly.pdbx_strand_id
1 'polypeptide(L)'
;MKKEKARQWQNEPLLLDAKDLQRILRINKNHIYRLFKQASFPSIQIGKRYVIEKNNFREWLNQQSRKNEFISSYKTLTPDEQKLYEKAFWEAVKFLKDREAEQHDRREKVAKLFSETG
;
A
#
# COMPACT_ATOMS: atom_id res chain seq x y z
N MET A 1 15.00 -10.35 36.29
CA MET A 1 15.15 -9.67 34.98
C MET A 1 14.52 -10.55 33.89
N LYS A 2 13.39 -10.14 33.28
CA LYS A 2 12.81 -10.90 32.17
C LYS A 2 13.69 -10.71 30.94
N LYS A 3 14.36 -11.78 30.49
CA LYS A 3 15.10 -11.81 29.23
C LYS A 3 14.10 -11.53 28.11
N GLU A 4 14.09 -10.30 27.60
CA GLU A 4 13.38 -9.97 26.38
C GLU A 4 14.15 -10.60 25.23
N LYS A 5 13.84 -11.88 24.94
CA LYS A 5 14.40 -12.61 23.80
C LYS A 5 14.24 -11.72 22.57
N ALA A 6 15.33 -11.50 21.84
CA ALA A 6 15.28 -10.88 20.53
C ALA A 6 14.15 -11.55 19.72
N ARG A 7 13.11 -10.78 19.40
CA ARG A 7 11.90 -11.30 18.74
C ARG A 7 12.22 -11.45 17.26
N GLN A 8 12.54 -12.67 16.86
CA GLN A 8 12.71 -13.01 15.45
C GLN A 8 11.36 -13.00 14.76
N TRP A 9 11.31 -12.46 13.54
CA TRP A 9 10.12 -12.43 12.68
C TRP A 9 9.43 -13.79 12.51
N GLN A 10 10.22 -14.87 12.55
CA GLN A 10 9.71 -16.24 12.43
C GLN A 10 8.75 -16.63 13.55
N ASN A 11 8.89 -16.04 14.75
CA ASN A 11 8.08 -16.37 15.92
C ASN A 11 6.76 -15.57 16.00
N GLU A 12 6.52 -14.65 15.06
CA GLU A 12 5.30 -13.86 15.04
C GLU A 12 4.12 -14.68 14.49
N PRO A 13 2.89 -14.50 15.03
CA PRO A 13 1.72 -15.25 14.61
C PRO A 13 1.40 -14.98 13.13
N LEU A 14 0.69 -15.92 12.50
CA LEU A 14 0.27 -15.77 11.10
C LEU A 14 -0.61 -14.54 10.88
N LEU A 15 -1.50 -14.27 11.83
CA LEU A 15 -2.35 -13.09 11.88
C LEU A 15 -1.89 -12.22 13.03
N LEU A 16 -1.52 -10.97 12.73
CA LEU A 16 -1.16 -9.97 13.72
C LEU A 16 -2.41 -9.15 14.05
N ASP A 17 -2.64 -8.90 15.34
CA ASP A 17 -3.69 -7.99 15.77
C ASP A 17 -3.16 -6.63 16.24
N ALA A 18 -4.06 -5.78 16.71
CA ALA A 18 -3.70 -4.44 17.20
C ALA A 18 -2.63 -4.46 18.30
N LYS A 19 -2.59 -5.48 19.16
CA LYS A 19 -1.60 -5.59 20.24
C LYS A 19 -0.25 -6.02 19.68
N ASP A 20 -0.24 -6.95 18.74
CA ASP A 20 0.99 -7.36 18.05
C ASP A 20 1.62 -6.18 17.32
N LEU A 21 0.82 -5.40 16.57
CA LEU A 21 1.34 -4.25 15.84
C LEU A 21 1.83 -3.13 16.78
N GLN A 22 1.14 -2.85 17.90
CA GLN A 22 1.67 -1.92 18.91
C GLN A 22 3.04 -2.38 19.43
N ARG A 23 3.17 -3.68 19.68
CA ARG A 23 4.41 -4.30 20.19
C ARG A 23 5.53 -4.29 19.16
N ILE A 24 5.23 -4.57 17.90
CA ILE A 24 6.20 -4.64 16.80
C ILE A 24 6.64 -3.23 16.37
N LEU A 25 5.68 -2.34 16.11
CA LEU A 25 5.95 -0.98 15.64
C LEU A 25 6.33 -0.01 16.75
N ARG A 26 6.13 -0.40 18.02
CA ARG A 26 6.35 0.46 19.20
C ARG A 26 5.59 1.79 19.13
N ILE A 27 4.37 1.76 18.58
CA ILE A 27 3.48 2.92 18.53
C ILE A 27 2.22 2.67 19.37
N ASN A 28 1.61 3.76 19.83
CA ASN A 28 0.42 3.66 20.67
C ASN A 28 -0.80 3.10 19.91
N LYS A 29 -1.77 2.61 20.69
CA LYS A 29 -3.04 2.08 20.20
C LYS A 29 -3.73 3.00 19.20
N ASN A 30 -3.82 4.30 19.49
CA ASN A 30 -4.55 5.25 18.64
C ASN A 30 -3.94 5.35 17.24
N HIS A 31 -2.60 5.32 17.12
CA HIS A 31 -1.93 5.29 15.82
C HIS A 31 -2.20 4.00 15.06
N ILE A 32 -2.23 2.86 15.74
CA ILE A 32 -2.58 1.58 15.12
C ILE A 32 -4.01 1.60 14.56
N TYR A 33 -4.98 2.09 15.32
CA TYR A 33 -6.36 2.20 14.81
C TYR A 33 -6.51 3.24 13.70
N ARG A 34 -5.64 4.25 13.63
CA ARG A 34 -5.55 5.14 12.47
C ARG A 34 -4.98 4.39 11.26
N LEU A 35 -3.92 3.61 11.41
CA LEU A 35 -3.37 2.76 10.35
C LEU A 35 -4.43 1.80 9.79
N PHE A 36 -5.18 1.11 10.66
CA PHE A 36 -6.27 0.21 10.24
C PHE A 36 -7.37 0.89 9.42
N LYS A 37 -7.53 2.22 9.53
CA LYS A 37 -8.51 2.97 8.74
C LYS A 37 -7.95 3.47 7.41
N GLN A 38 -6.65 3.29 7.14
CA GLN A 38 -6.06 3.69 5.87
C GLN A 38 -6.33 2.64 4.81
N ALA A 39 -6.81 3.06 3.65
CA ALA A 39 -7.05 2.17 2.51
C ALA A 39 -5.77 1.45 2.03
N SER A 40 -4.60 2.06 2.24
CA SER A 40 -3.30 1.47 1.88
C SER A 40 -2.76 0.46 2.90
N PHE A 41 -3.41 0.31 4.06
CA PHE A 41 -2.96 -0.62 5.10
C PHE A 41 -3.67 -1.97 4.91
N PRO A 42 -2.96 -3.09 4.74
CA PRO A 42 -3.57 -4.34 4.28
C PRO A 42 -4.20 -5.14 5.44
N SER A 43 -5.14 -4.52 6.15
CA SER A 43 -5.87 -5.12 7.25
C SER A 43 -7.29 -5.52 6.87
N ILE A 44 -7.81 -6.53 7.55
CA ILE A 44 -9.18 -7.01 7.42
C ILE A 44 -9.86 -6.83 8.77
N GLN A 45 -11.11 -6.34 8.75
CA GLN A 45 -11.94 -6.27 9.93
C GLN A 45 -12.86 -7.49 10.01
N ILE A 46 -12.70 -8.30 11.06
CA ILE A 46 -13.54 -9.46 11.35
C ILE A 46 -14.32 -9.14 12.63
N GLY A 47 -15.60 -8.81 12.48
CA GLY A 47 -16.44 -8.29 13.55
C GLY A 47 -15.87 -6.99 14.13
N LYS A 48 -15.46 -7.01 15.41
CA LYS A 48 -14.84 -5.86 16.10
C LYS A 48 -13.30 -5.89 16.10
N ARG A 49 -12.68 -6.91 15.51
CA ARG A 49 -11.22 -7.10 15.52
C ARG A 49 -10.63 -6.73 14.16
N TYR A 50 -9.51 -6.04 14.18
CA TYR A 50 -8.66 -5.85 13.00
C TYR A 50 -7.52 -6.85 13.04
N VAL A 51 -7.27 -7.50 11.92
CA VAL A 51 -6.17 -8.44 11.74
C VAL A 51 -5.45 -8.16 10.43
N ILE A 52 -4.19 -8.53 10.37
CA ILE A 52 -3.35 -8.44 9.18
C ILE A 52 -2.54 -9.73 9.06
N GLU A 53 -2.43 -10.27 7.86
CA GLU A 53 -1.56 -11.41 7.61
C GLU A 53 -0.09 -10.97 7.67
N LYS A 54 0.76 -11.81 8.28
CA LYS A 54 2.15 -11.49 8.59
C LYS A 54 2.95 -11.08 7.33
N ASN A 55 2.86 -11.83 6.24
CA ASN A 55 3.57 -11.52 5.00
C ASN A 55 3.05 -10.22 4.36
N ASN A 56 1.73 -9.98 4.35
CA ASN A 56 1.15 -8.72 3.88
C ASN A 56 1.68 -7.52 4.69
N PHE A 57 1.83 -7.68 6.01
CA PHE A 57 2.45 -6.64 6.85
C PHE A 57 3.92 -6.40 6.47
N ARG A 58 4.69 -7.46 6.19
CA ARG A 58 6.09 -7.35 5.73
C ARG A 58 6.20 -6.62 4.40
N GLU A 59 5.34 -6.96 3.45
CA GLU A 59 5.29 -6.31 2.15
C GLU A 59 4.95 -4.83 2.30
N TRP A 60 3.97 -4.50 3.13
CA TRP A 60 3.63 -3.13 3.44
C TRP A 60 4.81 -2.35 4.04
N LEU A 61 5.57 -2.94 4.97
CA LEU A 61 6.78 -2.31 5.53
C LEU A 61 7.83 -2.03 4.45
N ASN A 62 8.06 -2.98 3.55
CA ASN A 62 8.98 -2.81 2.43
C ASN A 62 8.53 -1.69 1.49
N GLN A 63 7.22 -1.58 1.23
CA GLN A 63 6.65 -0.50 0.42
C GLN A 63 6.83 0.87 1.09
N GLN A 64 6.63 0.97 2.42
CA GLN A 64 6.87 2.23 3.14
C GLN A 64 8.35 2.63 3.09
N SER A 65 9.27 1.67 3.21
CA SER A 65 10.71 1.93 3.09
C SER A 65 11.06 2.51 1.72
N ARG A 66 10.60 1.87 0.63
CA ARG A 66 10.83 2.34 -0.75
C ARG A 66 10.23 3.71 -1.00
N LYS A 67 9.02 3.97 -0.49
CA LYS A 67 8.38 5.28 -0.59
C LYS A 67 9.22 6.36 0.08
N ASN A 68 9.75 6.09 1.28
CA ASN A 68 10.59 7.04 1.99
C ASN A 68 11.93 7.27 1.27
N GLU A 69 12.53 6.21 0.72
CA GLU A 69 13.74 6.30 -0.10
C GLU A 69 13.51 7.18 -1.33
N PHE A 70 12.41 6.95 -2.06
CA PHE A 70 12.02 7.78 -3.20
C PHE A 70 11.80 9.25 -2.82
N ILE A 71 11.07 9.51 -1.73
CA ILE A 71 10.83 10.89 -1.27
C ILE A 71 12.15 11.57 -0.90
N SER A 72 13.06 10.85 -0.24
CA SER A 72 14.37 11.38 0.13
C SER A 72 15.20 11.69 -1.10
N SER A 73 15.29 10.76 -2.07
CA SER A 73 16.08 10.96 -3.28
C SER A 73 15.54 12.13 -4.10
N TYR A 74 14.21 12.22 -4.27
CA TYR A 74 13.57 13.34 -4.96
C TYR A 74 13.90 14.69 -4.32
N LYS A 75 13.85 14.78 -2.99
CA LYS A 75 14.15 16.02 -2.26
C LYS A 75 15.62 16.45 -2.36
N THR A 76 16.53 15.52 -2.63
CA THR A 76 17.96 15.82 -2.79
C THR A 76 18.35 16.22 -4.22
N LEU A 77 17.45 16.09 -5.19
CA LEU A 77 17.70 16.46 -6.58
C LEU A 77 17.80 17.98 -6.78
N THR A 78 18.47 18.37 -7.85
CA THR A 78 18.47 19.76 -8.33
C THR A 78 17.10 20.16 -8.88
N PRO A 79 16.78 21.46 -8.96
CA PRO A 79 15.48 21.92 -9.48
C PRO A 79 15.17 21.45 -10.91
N ASP A 80 16.18 21.34 -11.77
CA ASP A 80 15.96 20.92 -13.16
C ASP A 80 15.73 19.41 -13.29
N GLU A 81 16.40 18.61 -12.46
CA GLU A 81 16.11 17.18 -12.34
C GLU A 81 14.69 16.95 -11.81
N GLN A 82 14.26 17.71 -10.78
CA GLN A 82 12.88 17.63 -10.27
C GLN A 82 11.85 17.92 -11.35
N LYS A 83 12.06 18.96 -12.16
CA LYS A 83 11.18 19.28 -13.30
C LYS A 83 11.13 18.14 -14.32
N LEU A 84 12.25 17.49 -14.62
CA LEU A 84 12.29 16.35 -15.52
C LEU A 84 11.46 15.17 -14.96
N TYR A 85 11.59 14.88 -13.67
CA TYR A 85 10.78 13.87 -12.99
C TYR A 85 9.28 14.21 -13.02
N GLU A 86 8.89 15.44 -12.70
CA GLU A 86 7.50 15.88 -12.74
C GLU A 86 6.91 15.75 -14.14
N LYS A 87 7.66 16.15 -15.17
CA LYS A 87 7.25 16.00 -16.57
C LYS A 87 7.03 14.53 -16.93
N ALA A 88 8.01 13.67 -16.64
CA ALA A 88 7.90 12.24 -16.92
C ALA A 88 6.74 11.58 -16.15
N PHE A 89 6.50 11.98 -14.90
CA PHE A 89 5.37 11.51 -14.10
C PHE A 89 4.03 11.87 -14.74
N TRP A 90 3.84 13.14 -15.14
CA TRP A 90 2.60 13.57 -15.78
C TRP A 90 2.37 12.92 -17.15
N GLU A 91 3.43 12.71 -17.93
CA GLU A 91 3.36 11.94 -19.17
C GLU A 91 2.91 10.49 -18.91
N ALA A 92 3.47 9.83 -17.89
CA ALA A 92 3.05 8.49 -17.49
C ALA A 92 1.59 8.44 -17.00
N VAL A 93 1.16 9.41 -16.19
CA VAL A 93 -0.24 9.52 -15.73
C VAL A 93 -1.19 9.70 -16.90
N LYS A 94 -0.83 10.57 -17.85
CA LYS A 94 -1.61 10.78 -19.07
C LYS A 94 -1.71 9.48 -19.87
N PHE A 95 -0.58 8.82 -20.11
CA PHE A 95 -0.52 7.54 -20.82
C PHE A 95 -1.41 6.46 -20.17
N LEU A 96 -1.40 6.34 -18.84
CA LEU A 96 -2.24 5.38 -18.13
C LEU A 96 -3.74 5.70 -18.25
N LYS A 97 -4.12 6.98 -18.12
CA LYS A 97 -5.51 7.41 -18.29
C LYS A 97 -6.02 7.16 -19.71
N ASP A 98 -5.21 7.46 -20.71
CA ASP A 98 -5.57 7.25 -22.11
C ASP A 98 -5.80 5.74 -22.38
N ARG A 99 -4.98 4.86 -21.78
CA ARG A 99 -5.16 3.40 -21.89
C ARG A 99 -6.37 2.88 -21.14
N GLU A 100 -6.69 3.40 -19.96
CA GLU A 100 -7.90 3.03 -19.23
C GLU A 100 -9.16 3.44 -20.00
N ALA A 101 -9.18 4.63 -20.59
CA ALA A 101 -10.27 5.09 -21.44
C ALA A 101 -10.46 4.18 -22.67
N GLU A 102 -9.36 3.77 -23.31
CA GLU A 102 -9.41 2.82 -24.43
C GLU A 102 -9.93 1.44 -24.00
N GLN A 103 -9.54 0.93 -22.82
CA GLN A 103 -10.09 -0.32 -22.30
C GLN A 103 -11.57 -0.21 -21.92
N HIS A 104 -12.01 0.94 -21.40
CA HIS A 104 -13.41 1.18 -21.06
C HIS A 104 -14.30 1.19 -22.31
N ASP A 105 -13.90 1.92 -23.35
CA ASP A 105 -14.59 1.94 -24.66
C ASP A 105 -14.69 0.53 -25.26
N ARG A 106 -13.60 -0.25 -25.19
CA ARG A 106 -13.60 -1.66 -25.61
C ARG A 106 -14.59 -2.51 -24.80
N ARG A 107 -14.68 -2.34 -23.48
CA ARG A 107 -15.63 -3.06 -22.62
C ARG A 107 -17.08 -2.70 -22.95
N GLU A 108 -17.39 -1.44 -23.16
CA GLU A 108 -18.73 -0.99 -23.57
C GLU A 108 -19.11 -1.56 -24.94
N LYS A 109 -18.19 -1.53 -25.90
CA LYS A 109 -18.40 -2.11 -27.23
C LYS A 109 -18.66 -3.62 -27.18
N VAL A 110 -17.90 -4.34 -26.37
CA VAL A 110 -18.09 -5.77 -26.13
C VAL A 110 -19.44 -6.03 -25.43
N ALA A 111 -19.79 -5.26 -24.39
CA ALA A 111 -21.07 -5.39 -23.70
C ALA A 111 -22.26 -5.17 -24.65
N LYS A 112 -22.15 -4.19 -25.56
CA LYS A 112 -23.17 -3.90 -26.57
C LYS A 112 -23.32 -5.02 -27.59
N LEU A 113 -22.22 -5.55 -28.09
CA LEU A 113 -22.20 -6.71 -29.00
C LEU A 113 -22.89 -7.93 -28.39
N PHE A 114 -22.66 -8.21 -27.10
CA PHE A 114 -23.31 -9.31 -26.39
C PHE A 114 -24.79 -9.07 -26.06
N SER A 115 -25.23 -7.80 -25.94
CA SER A 115 -26.64 -7.46 -25.76
C SER A 115 -27.46 -7.49 -27.06
N GLU A 116 -26.82 -7.40 -28.22
CA GLU A 116 -27.48 -7.41 -29.54
C GLU A 116 -27.56 -8.83 -30.16
N THR A 117 -26.92 -9.82 -29.56
CA THR A 117 -26.85 -11.22 -30.05
C THR A 117 -27.65 -12.23 -29.21
N GLY A 118 -28.48 -11.78 -28.28
CA GLY A 118 -29.42 -12.61 -27.50
C GLY A 118 -30.84 -12.05 -27.54
#